data_AF-A0A834MKS7-F1
#
_entry.id   AF-A0A834MKS7-F1
#
_cell.length_a   1.000
_cell.length_b   1.000
_cell.length_c   1.000
_cell.angle_alpha   90.00
_cell.angle_beta   90.00
_cell.angle_gamma   90.00
#
_symmetry.space_group_name_H-M   'P 1'
#
loop_
_entity.id
_entity.type
_entity.pdbx_description
1 polymer ?
#
loop_
_entity_poly.entity_id
_entity_poly.type
_entity_poly.pdbx_seq_one_letter_code
_entity_poly.pdbx_strand_id
1 'polypeptide(L)'
;MYSFRNIISLCFVMALGYGHLTPKQQEAKIEFQRDCLKETGATEEMVRNAFLGQISDAPEFKKHLLCVKKAAGIVDDRGNYNKDALRDTISTYVDDTDTINSMIEKCFKMMDSPEETAYQMTKCFASFK
;
A
#
# COMPACT_ATOMS: atom_id res chain seq x y z
N MET A 1 44.11 5.54 0.75
CA MET A 1 44.52 4.14 0.96
C MET A 1 43.37 3.42 1.65
N TYR A 2 42.38 2.97 0.87
CA TYR A 2 41.24 2.21 1.39
C TYR A 2 41.61 0.73 1.41
N SER A 3 41.59 0.13 2.61
CA SER A 3 42.05 -1.23 2.87
C SER A 3 41.08 -2.26 2.30
N PHE A 4 41.61 -3.11 1.43
CA PHE A 4 40.94 -4.10 0.56
C PHE A 4 40.33 -5.31 1.31
N ARG A 5 40.08 -5.22 2.63
CA ARG A 5 39.80 -6.38 3.48
C ARG A 5 38.32 -6.65 3.78
N ASN A 6 37.41 -5.75 3.39
CA ASN A 6 35.97 -5.88 3.67
C ASN A 6 35.06 -5.91 2.42
N ILE A 7 35.60 -6.06 1.20
CA ILE A 7 34.81 -6.01 -0.04
C ILE A 7 34.12 -7.35 -0.37
N ILE A 8 34.48 -8.45 0.30
CA ILE A 8 33.97 -9.79 -0.04
C ILE A 8 32.66 -10.16 0.69
N SER A 9 32.25 -9.41 1.72
CA SER A 9 31.05 -9.76 2.51
C SER A 9 29.78 -8.96 2.18
N LEU A 10 29.83 -8.04 1.21
CA LEU A 10 28.72 -7.11 0.94
C LEU A 10 27.85 -7.46 -0.29
N CYS A 11 28.18 -8.53 -1.03
CA CYS A 11 27.42 -8.95 -2.22
C CYS A 11 26.48 -10.15 -2.01
N PHE A 12 26.45 -10.78 -0.82
CA PHE A 12 25.63 -11.99 -0.58
C PHE A 12 24.31 -11.74 0.16
N VAL A 13 24.06 -10.54 0.69
CA VAL A 13 22.80 -10.23 1.40
C VAL A 13 21.71 -9.71 0.45
N MET A 14 22.07 -9.23 -0.75
CA MET A 14 21.09 -8.72 -1.73
C MET A 14 20.28 -9.80 -2.47
N ALA A 15 20.52 -11.09 -2.20
CA ALA A 15 19.80 -12.20 -2.83
C ALA A 15 18.84 -12.97 -1.90
N LEU A 16 18.64 -12.54 -0.65
CA LEU A 16 17.70 -13.19 0.29
C LEU A 16 16.38 -12.43 0.51
N GLY A 17 16.24 -11.23 -0.06
CA GLY A 17 15.02 -10.43 0.00
C GLY A 17 14.13 -10.60 -1.23
N TYR A 18 13.81 -11.84 -1.63
CA TYR A 18 12.84 -12.07 -2.69
C TYR A 18 11.42 -11.93 -2.14
N GLY A 19 10.77 -10.81 -2.45
CA GLY A 19 9.30 -10.66 -2.45
C GLY A 19 8.66 -10.62 -1.07
N HIS A 20 8.39 -9.40 -0.59
CA HIS A 20 7.60 -9.08 0.59
C HIS A 20 6.15 -9.66 0.60
N LEU A 21 5.71 -10.27 -0.51
CA LEU A 21 4.41 -10.91 -0.67
C LEU A 21 4.58 -12.37 -1.12
N THR A 22 3.80 -13.27 -0.54
CA THR A 22 3.64 -14.64 -1.06
C THR A 22 2.97 -14.63 -2.43
N PRO A 23 3.19 -15.66 -3.28
CA PRO A 23 2.50 -15.77 -4.57
C PRO A 23 0.97 -15.63 -4.46
N LYS A 24 0.39 -16.24 -3.43
CA LYS A 24 -1.05 -16.15 -3.14
C LYS A 24 -1.51 -14.71 -2.83
N GLN A 25 -0.73 -13.96 -2.06
CA GLN A 25 -1.06 -12.55 -1.77
C GLN A 25 -0.91 -11.67 -3.01
N GLN A 26 0.07 -11.96 -3.86
CA GLN A 26 0.26 -11.26 -5.11
C GLN A 26 -0.89 -11.51 -6.08
N GLU A 27 -1.32 -12.76 -6.25
CA GLU A 27 -2.48 -13.13 -7.06
C GLU A 27 -3.75 -12.45 -6.56
N ALA A 28 -4.03 -12.49 -5.25
CA ALA A 28 -5.19 -11.82 -4.67
C ALA A 28 -5.17 -10.31 -4.93
N LYS A 29 -4.02 -9.64 -4.77
CA LYS A 29 -3.90 -8.20 -5.09
C LYS A 29 -4.16 -7.92 -6.57
N ILE A 30 -3.66 -8.75 -7.48
CA ILE A 30 -3.93 -8.61 -8.92
C ILE A 30 -5.43 -8.75 -9.21
N GLU A 31 -6.09 -9.72 -8.59
CA GLU A 31 -7.53 -9.93 -8.73
C GLU A 31 -8.32 -8.73 -8.22
N PHE A 32 -8.01 -8.23 -7.02
CA PHE A 32 -8.68 -7.05 -6.45
C PHE A 32 -8.53 -5.82 -7.34
N GLN A 33 -7.32 -5.56 -7.85
CA GLN A 33 -7.08 -4.43 -8.76
C GLN A 33 -7.92 -4.58 -10.03
N ARG A 34 -7.88 -5.76 -10.66
CA ARG A 34 -8.63 -6.04 -11.89
C ARG A 34 -10.12 -5.85 -11.73
N ASP A 35 -10.71 -6.35 -10.65
CA ASP A 35 -12.16 -6.26 -10.43
C ASP A 35 -12.58 -4.84 -10.05
N CYS A 36 -11.80 -4.13 -9.24
CA CYS A 36 -12.07 -2.74 -8.89
C CYS A 36 -11.91 -1.78 -10.07
N LEU A 37 -10.97 -2.03 -11.00
CA LEU A 37 -10.86 -1.26 -12.24
C LEU A 37 -12.15 -1.37 -13.08
N LYS A 38 -12.72 -2.58 -13.17
CA LYS A 38 -13.98 -2.83 -13.89
C LYS A 38 -15.17 -2.16 -13.20
N GLU A 39 -15.24 -2.21 -11.87
CA GLU A 39 -16.34 -1.65 -11.09
C GLU A 39 -16.35 -0.12 -11.15
N THR A 40 -15.18 0.49 -11.03
CA THR A 40 -15.07 1.94 -10.77
C THR A 40 -14.80 2.77 -12.01
N GLY A 41 -14.27 2.15 -13.07
CA GLY A 41 -13.83 2.84 -14.29
C GLY A 41 -12.47 3.53 -14.17
N ALA A 42 -11.76 3.35 -13.05
CA ALA A 42 -10.38 3.80 -12.94
C ALA A 42 -9.49 3.11 -13.98
N THR A 43 -8.38 3.76 -14.35
CA THR A 43 -7.45 3.23 -15.35
C THR A 43 -6.24 2.57 -14.71
N GLU A 44 -5.63 1.62 -15.42
CA GLU A 44 -4.36 1.04 -14.99
C GLU A 44 -3.25 2.10 -14.86
N GLU A 45 -3.31 3.17 -15.66
CA GLU A 45 -2.35 4.27 -15.58
C GLU A 45 -2.43 4.98 -14.22
N MET A 46 -3.65 5.26 -13.73
CA MET A 46 -3.84 5.86 -12.41
C MET A 46 -3.25 4.96 -11.31
N VAL A 47 -3.43 3.64 -11.43
CA VAL A 47 -2.87 2.66 -10.49
C VAL A 47 -1.34 2.66 -10.55
N ARG A 48 -0.75 2.60 -11.76
CA ARG A 48 0.72 2.65 -11.94
C ARG A 48 1.32 3.94 -11.38
N ASN A 49 0.69 5.08 -11.66
CA ASN A 49 1.13 6.38 -11.15
C ASN A 49 1.03 6.44 -9.63
N ALA A 50 0.01 5.82 -9.04
CA ALA A 50 -0.13 5.77 -7.58
C ALA A 50 0.99 4.96 -6.90
N PHE A 51 1.49 3.89 -7.52
CA PHE A 51 2.69 3.18 -7.04
C PHE A 51 3.96 4.04 -7.10
N LEU A 52 3.99 5.07 -7.95
CA LEU A 52 5.06 6.07 -8.02
C LEU A 52 4.82 7.27 -7.07
N GLY A 53 3.81 7.19 -6.21
CA GLY A 53 3.41 8.26 -5.28
C GLY A 53 2.54 9.36 -5.89
N GLN A 54 2.17 9.23 -7.18
CA GLN A 54 1.32 10.18 -7.88
C GLN A 54 -0.15 9.74 -7.81
N ILE A 55 -0.84 10.16 -6.75
CA ILE A 55 -2.23 9.77 -6.48
C ILE A 55 -3.19 10.69 -7.25
N SER A 56 -3.90 10.14 -8.25
CA SER A 56 -4.95 10.86 -8.98
C SER A 56 -6.09 11.30 -8.05
N ASP A 57 -6.62 12.50 -8.27
CA ASP A 57 -7.80 13.04 -7.57
C ASP A 57 -9.13 12.72 -8.28
N ALA A 58 -9.07 12.01 -9.41
CA ALA A 58 -10.23 11.65 -10.20
C ALA A 58 -11.24 10.82 -9.37
N PRO A 59 -12.57 11.09 -9.47
CA PRO A 59 -13.57 10.40 -8.66
C PRO A 59 -13.55 8.87 -8.79
N GLU A 60 -13.34 8.35 -9.99
CA GLU A 60 -13.20 6.93 -10.27
C GLU A 60 -12.01 6.30 -9.53
N PHE A 61 -10.91 7.04 -9.39
CA PHE A 61 -9.74 6.54 -8.69
C PHE A 61 -9.94 6.53 -7.18
N LYS A 62 -10.64 7.52 -6.61
CA LYS A 62 -11.01 7.49 -5.18
C LYS A 62 -11.90 6.29 -4.86
N LYS A 63 -12.89 6.01 -5.71
CA LYS A 63 -13.72 4.79 -5.62
C LYS A 63 -12.88 3.53 -5.72
N HIS A 64 -11.92 3.49 -6.64
CA HIS A 64 -11.00 2.36 -6.80
C HIS A 64 -10.21 2.07 -5.53
N LEU A 65 -9.68 3.12 -4.88
CA LEU A 65 -8.96 2.98 -3.60
C LEU A 65 -9.86 2.39 -2.49
N LEU A 66 -11.12 2.80 -2.42
CA LEU A 66 -12.06 2.24 -1.46
C LEU A 66 -12.40 0.78 -1.79
N CYS A 67 -12.67 0.46 -3.06
CA CYS A 67 -12.96 -0.89 -3.52
C CYS A 67 -11.84 -1.87 -3.16
N VAL A 68 -10.58 -1.52 -3.47
CA VAL A 68 -9.43 -2.38 -3.16
C VAL A 68 -9.29 -2.58 -1.65
N LYS A 69 -9.54 -1.55 -0.84
CA LYS A 69 -9.48 -1.65 0.63
C LYS A 69 -10.60 -2.53 1.20
N LYS A 70 -11.78 -2.52 0.59
CA LYS A 70 -12.86 -3.46 0.93
C LYS A 70 -12.49 -4.89 0.57
N ALA A 71 -12.00 -5.12 -0.65
CA ALA A 71 -11.57 -6.44 -1.10
C ALA A 71 -10.43 -7.03 -0.24
N ALA A 72 -9.53 -6.16 0.25
CA ALA A 72 -8.45 -6.52 1.17
C ALA A 72 -8.90 -6.70 2.64
N GLY A 73 -10.17 -6.47 2.97
CA GLY A 73 -10.70 -6.57 4.34
C GLY A 73 -10.27 -5.43 5.28
N ILE A 74 -9.69 -4.35 4.75
CA ILE A 74 -9.31 -3.16 5.51
C ILE A 74 -10.54 -2.32 5.84
N VAL A 75 -11.55 -2.33 4.97
CA VAL A 75 -12.80 -1.58 5.14
C VAL A 75 -13.98 -2.55 5.07
N ASP A 76 -14.88 -2.48 6.05
CA ASP A 76 -16.11 -3.29 6.02
C ASP A 76 -17.17 -2.71 5.07
N ASP A 77 -18.27 -3.43 4.85
CA ASP A 77 -19.35 -2.98 3.96
C ASP A 77 -20.02 -1.68 4.41
N ARG A 78 -19.93 -1.36 5.71
CA ARG A 78 -20.47 -0.13 6.30
C ARG A 78 -19.48 1.04 6.20
N GLY A 79 -18.28 0.82 5.67
CA GLY A 79 -17.26 1.85 5.51
C GLY A 79 -16.36 2.04 6.74
N ASN A 80 -16.39 1.12 7.71
CA ASN A 80 -15.54 1.19 8.89
C ASN A 80 -14.14 0.63 8.58
N TYR A 81 -13.11 1.39 8.95
CA TYR A 81 -11.72 0.98 8.76
C TYR A 81 -11.22 0.14 9.93
N ASN A 82 -10.63 -1.01 9.60
CA ASN A 82 -9.90 -1.86 10.54
C ASN A 82 -8.41 -1.45 10.54
N LYS A 83 -7.98 -0.82 11.64
CA LYS A 83 -6.59 -0.35 11.81
C LYS A 83 -5.59 -1.52 11.82
N ASP A 84 -5.94 -2.65 12.42
CA ASP A 84 -5.05 -3.80 12.51
C ASP A 84 -4.87 -4.46 11.14
N ALA A 85 -5.96 -4.64 10.38
CA ALA A 85 -5.88 -5.14 9.01
C ALA A 85 -5.06 -4.21 8.08
N LEU A 86 -5.16 -2.89 8.29
CA LEU A 86 -4.30 -1.94 7.57
C LEU A 86 -2.83 -2.09 7.98
N ARG A 87 -2.55 -2.24 9.28
CA ARG A 87 -1.20 -2.45 9.79
C ARG A 87 -0.57 -3.70 9.19
N ASP A 88 -1.32 -4.80 9.16
CA ASP A 88 -0.89 -6.06 8.55
C ASP A 88 -0.65 -5.90 7.04
N THR A 89 -1.40 -5.02 6.37
CA THR A 89 -1.16 -4.72 4.95
C THR A 89 0.11 -3.90 4.76
N ILE A 90 0.44 -2.97 5.65
CA ILE A 90 1.67 -2.17 5.56
C ILE A 90 2.89 -3.03 5.88
N SER A 91 2.79 -3.98 6.81
CA SER A 91 3.89 -4.89 7.15
C SER A 91 4.28 -5.83 6.01
N THR A 92 3.44 -6.00 4.99
CA THR A 92 3.84 -6.67 3.75
C THR A 92 4.68 -5.81 2.82
N TYR A 93 5.11 -4.61 3.24
CA TYR A 93 5.93 -3.70 2.43
C TYR A 93 7.02 -2.99 3.24
N VAL A 94 6.82 -2.89 4.55
CA VAL A 94 7.72 -2.21 5.49
C VAL A 94 8.00 -3.17 6.63
N ASP A 95 9.26 -3.50 6.89
CA ASP A 95 9.64 -4.41 7.98
C ASP A 95 9.81 -3.69 9.32
N ASP A 96 10.15 -2.38 9.28
CA ASP A 96 10.45 -1.62 10.48
C ASP A 96 9.18 -1.28 11.26
N THR A 97 9.03 -1.91 12.42
CA THR A 97 7.82 -1.79 13.26
C THR A 97 7.60 -0.36 13.76
N ASP A 98 8.66 0.39 14.04
CA ASP A 98 8.57 1.78 14.49
C ASP A 98 8.13 2.72 13.36
N THR A 99 8.58 2.47 12.13
CA THR A 99 8.08 3.14 10.93
C THR A 99 6.60 2.82 10.72
N ILE A 100 6.18 1.54 10.81
CA ILE A 100 4.76 1.16 10.69
C ILE A 100 3.91 1.88 11.75
N ASN A 101 4.37 1.89 13.00
CA ASN A 101 3.71 2.62 14.10
C ASN A 101 3.53 4.09 13.76
N SER A 102 4.62 4.75 13.35
CA SER A 102 4.62 6.17 12.99
C SER A 102 3.71 6.46 11.79
N MET A 103 3.69 5.59 10.79
CA MET A 103 2.79 5.66 9.64
C MET A 103 1.33 5.59 10.07
N ILE A 104 0.96 4.60 10.88
CA ILE A 104 -0.41 4.44 11.38
C ILE A 104 -0.82 5.63 12.23
N GLU A 105 0.01 6.06 13.17
CA GLU A 105 -0.28 7.21 14.05
C GLU A 105 -0.52 8.49 13.23
N LYS A 106 0.33 8.75 12.23
CA LYS A 106 0.25 9.98 11.44
C LYS A 106 -0.87 9.97 10.40
N CYS A 107 -1.09 8.83 9.75
CA CYS A 107 -1.91 8.75 8.53
C CYS A 107 -3.27 8.09 8.73
N PHE A 108 -3.50 7.30 9.78
CA PHE A 108 -4.81 6.70 10.02
C PHE A 108 -5.80 7.72 10.58
N LYS A 109 -6.43 8.49 9.69
CA LYS A 109 -7.37 9.56 10.03
C LYS A 109 -8.65 9.38 9.24
N MET A 110 -9.76 9.24 9.96
CA MET A 110 -11.09 9.17 9.37
C MET A 110 -11.48 10.55 8.82
N MET A 111 -12.05 10.55 7.62
CA MET A 111 -12.62 11.73 6.95
C MET A 111 -14.14 11.63 6.92
N ASP A 112 -14.79 12.61 6.29
CA ASP A 112 -16.26 12.69 6.20
C ASP A 112 -16.92 11.51 5.47
N SER A 113 -16.16 10.81 4.62
CA SER A 113 -16.64 9.60 3.93
C SER A 113 -15.58 8.50 3.88
N PRO A 114 -15.98 7.23 3.74
CA PRO A 114 -15.03 6.12 3.56
C PRO A 114 -14.15 6.27 2.31
N GLU A 115 -14.69 6.88 1.25
CA GLU A 115 -13.98 7.16 0.01
C GLU A 115 -12.91 8.25 0.21
N GLU A 116 -13.25 9.36 0.88
CA GLU A 116 -12.30 10.42 1.15
C GLU A 116 -11.24 9.97 2.17
N THR A 117 -11.64 9.12 3.13
CA THR A 117 -10.71 8.42 4.02
C THR A 117 -9.74 7.56 3.22
N ALA A 118 -10.24 6.80 2.22
CA ALA A 118 -9.37 5.97 1.39
C ALA A 118 -8.34 6.83 0.66
N TYR A 119 -8.79 7.92 0.04
CA TYR A 119 -7.97 8.82 -0.74
C TYR A 119 -6.88 9.51 0.10
N GLN A 120 -7.28 10.19 1.18
CA GLN A 120 -6.36 10.97 2.01
C GLN A 120 -5.35 10.09 2.74
N MET A 121 -5.78 8.93 3.26
CA MET A 121 -4.87 7.98 3.88
C MET A 121 -3.82 7.49 2.87
N THR A 122 -4.23 7.11 1.66
CA THR A 122 -3.30 6.64 0.62
C THR A 122 -2.27 7.72 0.27
N LYS A 123 -2.69 8.99 0.14
CA LYS A 123 -1.77 10.12 -0.09
C LYS A 123 -0.77 10.30 1.05
N CYS A 124 -1.26 10.24 2.30
CA CYS A 124 -0.40 10.38 3.47
C CYS A 124 0.68 9.29 3.52
N PHE A 125 0.31 8.02 3.31
CA PHE A 125 1.28 6.93 3.28
C PHE A 125 2.26 7.05 2.11
N ALA A 126 1.80 7.42 0.92
CA ALA A 126 2.66 7.62 -0.25
C ALA A 126 3.67 8.78 -0.08
N SER A 127 3.35 9.75 0.77
CA SER A 127 4.20 10.91 1.06
C SER A 127 4.96 10.79 2.39
N PHE A 128 4.88 9.62 3.02
CA PHE A 128 5.53 9.36 4.30
C PHE A 128 7.05 9.30 4.10
N LYS A 129 7.79 9.97 4.99
CA LYS A 129 9.25 10.11 4.98
C LYS A 129 9.81 9.57 6.28
#